data_AF-A0A3B8JJ75-F1
#
_entry.id   AF-A0A3B8JJ75-F1
#
_cell.length_a   1.000
_cell.length_b   1.000
_cell.length_c   1.000
_cell.angle_alpha   90.00
_cell.angle_beta   90.00
_cell.angle_gamma   90.00
#
_symmetry.space_group_name_H-M   'P 1'
#
loop_
_entity.id
_entity.type
_entity.pdbx_description
1 polymer ?
#
loop_
_entity_poly.entity_id
_entity_poly.type
_entity_poly.pdbx_seq_one_letter_code
_entity_poly.pdbx_strand_id
1 'polypeptide(L)' 'MSERLEQLLLEALQHEAHTQQRQFVLIQLVEEILRSRTICRPFLGQPLSPVQREIYDQVKA' A
#
# COMPACT_ATOMS: atom_id res chain seq x y z
N MET A 1 -2.42 -2.82 -13.41
CA MET A 1 -2.51 -2.76 -11.94
C MET A 1 -3.97 -3.00 -11.56
N SER A 2 -4.29 -3.29 -10.29
CA SER A 2 -5.71 -3.35 -9.89
C SER A 2 -6.30 -1.94 -9.93
N GLU A 3 -7.49 -1.78 -10.52
CA GLU A 3 -8.19 -0.47 -10.66
C GLU A 3 -8.29 0.29 -9.33
N ARG A 4 -8.43 -0.45 -8.21
CA ARG A 4 -8.44 0.12 -6.86
C ARG A 4 -7.13 0.81 -6.46
N LEU A 5 -5.97 0.30 -6.88
CA LEU A 5 -4.67 0.92 -6.58
C LEU A 5 -4.50 2.23 -7.32
N GLU A 6 -4.94 2.28 -8.58
CA GLU A 6 -4.88 3.50 -9.38
C GLU A 6 -5.79 4.58 -8.80
N GLN A 7 -6.99 4.22 -8.34
CA GLN A 7 -7.89 5.14 -7.64
C GLN A 7 -7.28 5.71 -6.35
N LEU A 8 -6.73 4.84 -5.48
CA LEU A 8 -6.12 5.26 -4.22
C LEU A 8 -4.89 6.15 -4.46
N LEU A 9 -4.10 5.88 -5.51
CA LEU A 9 -2.97 6.72 -5.88
C LEU A 9 -3.41 8.11 -6.33
N LEU A 10 -4.43 8.19 -7.21
CA LEU A 10 -4.97 9.46 -7.68
C LEU A 10 -5.57 10.29 -6.53
N GLU A 11 -6.28 9.64 -5.60
CA GLU A 11 -6.84 10.28 -4.42
C GLU A 11 -5.74 10.81 -3.48
N ALA A 12 -4.68 10.04 -3.24
CA ALA A 12 -3.55 10.48 -2.42
C ALA A 12 -2.83 11.70 -3.02
N LEU A 13 -2.77 11.80 -4.35
CA LEU A 13 -2.17 12.93 -5.06
C LEU A 13 -3.01 14.21 -5.00
N GLN A 14 -4.33 14.10 -4.82
CA GLN A 14 -5.24 15.24 -4.71
C GLN A 14 -5.18 15.93 -3.34
N HIS A 15 -4.65 15.26 -2.32
CA HIS A 15 -4.50 15.82 -0.98
C HIS A 15 -3.12 16.44 -0.77
N GLU A 16 -3.06 17.56 -0.06
CA GLU A 16 -1.78 18.17 0.33
C GLU A 16 -0.96 17.26 1.23
N ALA A 17 0.37 17.44 1.18
CA ALA A 17 1.29 16.74 2.06
C ALA A 17 0.96 17.02 3.53
N HIS A 18 1.18 16.02 4.40
CA HIS A 18 0.97 16.11 5.85
C HIS A 18 -0.49 16.33 6.32
N THR A 19 -1.48 16.16 5.44
CA THR A 19 -2.88 16.13 5.85
C THR A 19 -3.28 14.74 6.37
N GLN A 20 -4.21 14.71 7.33
CA GLN A 20 -4.76 13.45 7.86
C GLN A 20 -5.45 12.64 6.77
N GLN A 21 -6.11 13.33 5.82
CA GLN A 21 -6.76 12.72 4.67
C GLN A 21 -5.76 12.00 3.77
N ARG A 22 -4.64 12.66 3.42
CA ARG A 22 -3.58 12.01 2.65
C ARG A 22 -3.00 10.81 3.39
N GLN A 23 -2.77 10.93 4.69
CA GLN A 23 -2.24 9.83 5.49
C GLN A 23 -3.19 8.63 5.50
N PHE A 24 -4.49 8.86 5.65
CA PHE A 24 -5.51 7.82 5.61
C PHE A 24 -5.57 7.10 4.26
N VAL A 25 -5.53 7.85 3.15
CA VAL A 25 -5.54 7.25 1.80
C VAL A 25 -4.25 6.48 1.52
N LEU A 26 -3.11 6.98 2.02
CA LEU A 26 -1.83 6.26 1.91
C LEU A 26 -1.83 4.95 2.70
N ILE A 27 -2.46 4.88 3.87
CA ILE A 27 -2.64 3.63 4.62
C ILE A 27 -3.43 2.62 3.78
N GLN A 28 -4.59 3.02 3.23
CA GLN A 28 -5.38 2.15 2.36
C GLN A 28 -4.61 1.71 1.10
N LEU A 29 -3.82 2.59 0.51
CA LEU A 29 -2.97 2.26 -0.64
C LEU A 29 -1.96 1.17 -0.28
N VAL A 30 -1.29 1.29 0.87
CA VAL A 30 -0.34 0.28 1.35
C VAL A 30 -1.04 -1.05 1.63
N GLU A 31 -2.21 -1.04 2.28
CA GLU A 31 -3.02 -2.25 2.51
C GLU A 31 -3.36 -2.97 1.21
N GLU A 32 -3.82 -2.24 0.19
CA GLU A 32 -4.18 -2.81 -1.11
C GLU A 32 -2.95 -3.31 -1.89
N ILE A 33 -1.80 -2.64 -1.76
CA ILE A 33 -0.53 -3.12 -2.34
C ILE A 33 -0.15 -4.47 -1.71
N LEU A 34 -0.26 -4.58 -0.39
CA LEU A 34 0.04 -5.80 0.36
C LEU A 34 -0.94 -6.93 0.04
N ARG A 35 -2.24 -6.60 -0.09
CA ARG A 35 -3.31 -7.56 -0.41
C ARG A 35 -3.23 -8.07 -1.84
N SER A 36 -3.02 -7.18 -2.80
CA SER A 36 -2.98 -7.51 -4.23
C SER A 36 -1.76 -8.36 -4.61
N ARG A 37 -0.69 -8.33 -3.79
CA ARG A 37 0.55 -9.11 -4.00
C ARG A 37 1.17 -8.92 -5.39
N THR A 38 0.78 -7.90 -6.14
CA THR A 38 1.25 -7.65 -7.52
C THR A 38 2.50 -6.77 -7.53
N ILE A 39 2.63 -5.85 -6.58
CA ILE A 39 3.78 -4.95 -6.48
C ILE A 39 4.79 -5.46 -5.44
N CYS A 40 4.31 -5.98 -4.29
CA CYS A 40 5.18 -6.44 -3.20
C CYS A 40 5.57 -7.91 -3.25
N ARG A 41 5.09 -8.71 -4.22
CA ARG A 41 5.48 -10.12 -4.32
C ARG A 41 6.26 -10.39 -5.62
N PRO A 42 7.59 -10.52 -5.55
CA PRO A 42 8.31 -11.14 -6.64
C PRO A 42 7.94 -12.63 -6.63
N PHE A 43 7.16 -13.06 -7.61
CA PHE A 43 6.88 -14.47 -7.88
C PHE A 43 6.06 -15.23 -6.81
N LEU A 44 5.20 -16.14 -7.27
CA LEU A 44 4.49 -17.07 -6.38
C LEU A 44 5.51 -17.97 -5.65
N GLY A 45 5.69 -17.74 -4.34
CA GLY A 45 6.48 -18.62 -3.47
C GLY A 45 7.59 -17.94 -2.65
N GLN A 46 7.98 -16.69 -2.96
CA GLN A 46 8.98 -16.01 -2.15
C GLN A 46 8.38 -15.35 -0.90
N PRO A 47 9.12 -15.39 0.24
CA PRO A 47 8.77 -14.63 1.44
C PRO A 47 8.92 -13.12 1.18
N LEU A 48 8.14 -12.30 1.90
CA LEU A 48 8.33 -10.84 1.93
C LEU A 48 9.77 -10.52 2.35
N SER A 49 10.35 -9.47 1.77
CA SER A 49 11.60 -8.92 2.28
C SER A 49 11.39 -8.40 3.72
N PRO A 50 12.44 -8.31 4.56
CA PRO A 50 12.31 -7.81 5.92
C PRO A 50 11.60 -6.45 6.01
N VAL A 51 11.91 -5.53 5.09
CA VAL A 51 11.29 -4.19 5.02
C VAL A 51 9.80 -4.29 4.68
N GLN A 52 9.43 -5.13 3.71
CA GLN A 52 8.02 -5.33 3.35
C GLN A 52 7.22 -5.97 4.49
N ARG A 53 7.85 -6.89 5.24
CA ARG A 53 7.22 -7.51 6.41
C ARG A 53 6.99 -6.50 7.53
N GLU A 54 7.98 -5.65 7.81
CA GLU A 54 7.85 -4.61 8.83
C GLU A 54 6.72 -3.63 8.51
N ILE A 55 6.64 -3.19 7.24
CA ILE A 55 5.52 -2.35 6.78
C ILE A 55 4.18 -3.09 6.94
N TYR A 56 4.13 -4.39 6.58
CA TYR A 56 2.91 -5.19 6.73
C TYR A 56 2.46 -5.32 8.19
N ASP A 57 3.38 -5.58 9.10
CA ASP A 57 3.07 -5.77 10.52
C ASP A 57 2.61 -4.45 11.17
N GLN A 58 3.18 -3.31 10.77
CA GLN A 58 2.75 -1.98 11.24
C GLN A 58 1.34 -1.60 10.77
N VAL A 59 0.94 -2.06 9.58
CA VAL A 59 -0.38 -1.72 9.00
C VAL A 59 -1.47 -2.67 9.50
N LYS A 60 -1.14 -3.91 9.85
CA LYS A 60 -2.12 -4.89 10.33
C LYS A 60 -2.54 -4.69 11.80
N ALA A 61 -1.74 -3.98 12.60
CA ALA A 61 -1.99 -3.72 14.03
C ALA A 61 -3.03 -2.62 14.25
#